data_AF-A0A8F5VPK0-F1
#
_entry.id   AF-A0A8F5VPK0-F1
#
_cell.length_a   1.000
_cell.length_b   1.000
_cell.length_c   1.000
_cell.angle_alpha   90.00
_cell.angle_beta   90.00
_cell.angle_gamma   90.00
#
_symmetry.space_group_name_H-M   'P 1'
#
loop_
_entity.id
_entity.type
_entity.pdbx_description
1 polymer ?
#
loop_
_entity_poly.entity_id
_entity_poly.type
_entity_poly.pdbx_seq_one_letter_code
_entity_poly.pdbx_strand_id
1 'polypeptide(L)'
;MQAPRKDILIPLLLLAVITFIMIFSGGCGCNQIFTVENLSLQNYSTITSIPSSGVLEVYHFHETKQCYSCRVLGELAKETMNTSFMQEMDEGKIFFRSVNIQLPENAEIVSRFVPTSSSLMIGYTDEAGFHAENQIQLWYKLGDKIAFGEELSGVIRKRLSTVHA
;
A
#
# COMPACT_ATOMS: atom_id res chain seq x y z
N MET A 1 -44.15 45.15 -28.59
CA MET A 1 -43.52 44.32 -27.53
C MET A 1 -43.13 45.27 -26.40
N GLN A 2 -43.92 45.32 -25.33
CA GLN A 2 -43.71 46.25 -24.22
C GLN A 2 -42.53 45.73 -23.38
N ALA A 3 -41.48 46.55 -23.20
CA ALA A 3 -40.36 46.20 -22.34
C ALA A 3 -40.85 45.99 -20.88
N PRO A 4 -40.35 44.98 -20.15
CA PRO A 4 -40.78 44.72 -18.78
C PRO A 4 -40.46 45.94 -17.91
N ARG A 5 -41.45 46.38 -17.12
CA ARG A 5 -41.28 47.53 -16.24
C ARG A 5 -40.23 47.19 -15.16
N LYS A 6 -39.30 48.14 -14.95
CA LYS A 6 -38.08 47.98 -14.15
C LYS A 6 -38.35 47.78 -12.65
N ASP A 7 -39.55 48.19 -12.20
CA ASP A 7 -40.12 48.00 -10.87
C ASP A 7 -40.42 46.52 -10.53
N ILE A 8 -40.69 45.68 -11.54
CA ILE A 8 -40.96 44.24 -11.37
C ILE A 8 -39.69 43.39 -11.55
N LEU A 9 -38.73 43.88 -12.33
CA LEU A 9 -37.51 43.13 -12.64
C LEU A 9 -36.57 42.96 -11.43
N ILE A 10 -36.43 44.00 -10.61
CA ILE A 10 -35.57 44.00 -9.41
C ILE A 10 -36.04 43.01 -8.34
N PRO A 11 -37.32 42.97 -7.92
CA PRO A 11 -37.78 42.00 -6.92
C PRO A 11 -37.72 40.55 -7.44
N LEU A 12 -37.92 40.35 -8.75
CA LEU A 12 -37.80 39.02 -9.37
C LEU A 12 -36.35 38.50 -9.35
N LEU A 13 -35.37 39.40 -9.57
CA LEU A 13 -33.95 39.09 -9.48
C LEU A 13 -33.52 38.79 -8.04
N LEU A 14 -34.03 39.53 -7.06
CA LEU A 14 -33.79 39.26 -5.63
C LEU A 14 -34.37 37.92 -5.19
N LEU A 15 -35.59 37.58 -5.64
CA LEU A 15 -36.21 36.29 -5.34
C LEU A 15 -35.39 35.12 -5.91
N ALA A 16 -34.87 35.27 -7.14
CA ALA A 16 -34.03 34.26 -7.78
C ALA A 16 -32.66 34.09 -7.09
N VAL A 17 -32.10 35.16 -6.51
CA VAL A 17 -30.84 35.08 -5.74
C VAL A 17 -31.08 34.38 -4.40
N ILE A 18 -32.19 34.65 -3.72
CA ILE A 18 -32.53 34.02 -2.44
C ILE A 18 -32.75 32.50 -2.60
N THR A 19 -33.41 32.06 -3.67
CA THR A 19 -33.60 30.62 -3.93
C THR A 19 -32.28 29.92 -4.28
N PHE A 20 -31.34 30.61 -4.95
CA PHE A 20 -30.03 30.05 -5.26
C PHE A 20 -29.14 29.87 -4.01
N ILE A 21 -29.20 30.79 -3.05
CA ILE A 21 -28.47 30.71 -1.77
C ILE A 21 -28.95 29.53 -0.91
N MET A 22 -30.25 29.24 -0.93
CA MET A 22 -30.85 28.12 -0.19
C MET A 22 -30.48 26.74 -0.78
N ILE A 23 -30.13 26.67 -2.07
CA ILE A 23 -29.72 25.41 -2.74
C ILE A 23 -28.22 25.12 -2.53
N PHE A 24 -27.38 26.15 -2.38
CA PHE A 24 -25.93 25.99 -2.15
C PHE A 24 -25.52 25.83 -0.68
N SER A 25 -26.43 26.14 0.26
CA SER A 25 -26.23 25.89 1.69
C SER A 25 -26.65 24.46 2.03
N GLY A 26 -26.08 23.48 1.32
CA GLY A 26 -26.15 22.08 1.70
C GLY A 26 -25.51 21.88 3.07
N GLY A 27 -26.33 21.95 4.11
CA GLY A 27 -25.92 21.69 5.48
C GLY A 27 -25.48 20.23 5.62
N CYS A 28 -24.17 20.01 5.79
CA CYS A 28 -23.68 18.84 6.50
C CYS A 28 -24.02 19.03 7.99
N GLY A 29 -25.23 18.63 8.37
CA GLY A 29 -25.57 18.40 9.76
C GLY A 29 -25.08 17.01 10.17
N CYS A 30 -24.03 16.96 10.99
CA CYS A 30 -23.81 15.92 11.99
C CYS A 30 -22.79 16.43 13.02
N ASN A 31 -23.30 17.08 14.07
CA ASN A 31 -22.59 17.18 15.34
C ASN A 31 -22.66 15.79 16.00
N GLN A 32 -21.52 15.13 16.14
CA GLN A 32 -21.37 14.02 17.08
C GLN A 32 -20.34 14.49 18.12
N ILE A 33 -20.83 14.87 19.30
CA ILE A 33 -20.01 14.89 20.51
C ILE A 33 -19.72 13.42 20.81
N PHE A 34 -18.49 12.98 20.58
CA PHE A 34 -18.07 11.62 20.93
C PHE A 34 -17.64 11.64 22.40
N THR A 35 -18.53 11.21 23.29
CA THR A 35 -18.20 10.93 24.68
C THR A 35 -17.24 9.74 24.74
N VAL A 36 -16.06 9.96 25.34
CA VAL A 36 -15.06 8.92 25.61
C VAL A 36 -15.50 8.15 26.85
N GLU A 37 -16.45 7.24 26.68
CA GLU A 37 -16.75 6.24 27.69
C GLU A 37 -17.30 5.00 26.96
N ASN A 38 -16.58 3.89 27.08
CA ASN A 38 -16.81 2.58 26.46
C ASN A 38 -16.44 2.41 24.97
N LEU A 39 -15.13 2.28 24.72
CA LEU A 39 -14.64 1.36 23.69
C LEU A 39 -14.11 0.10 24.37
N SER A 40 -15.03 -0.82 24.66
CA SER A 40 -14.72 -2.23 24.74
C SER A 40 -14.27 -2.69 23.35
N LEU A 41 -13.08 -3.30 23.29
CA LEU A 41 -12.56 -4.16 22.24
C LEU A 41 -13.56 -4.54 21.14
N GLN A 42 -13.68 -3.73 20.10
CA GLN A 42 -14.20 -4.17 18.81
C GLN A 42 -13.27 -3.70 17.70
N ASN A 43 -12.45 -4.66 17.28
CA ASN A 43 -12.15 -4.94 15.88
C ASN A 43 -11.62 -3.75 15.06
N TYR A 44 -10.42 -3.29 15.38
CA TYR A 44 -9.57 -2.64 14.39
C TYR A 44 -8.98 -3.72 13.48
N SER A 45 -9.80 -4.22 12.55
CA SER A 45 -9.31 -4.92 11.37
C SER A 45 -8.68 -3.88 10.44
N THR A 46 -7.50 -3.38 10.82
CA THR A 46 -6.58 -2.78 9.87
C THR A 46 -5.64 -3.88 9.46
N ILE A 47 -5.75 -4.28 8.21
CA ILE A 47 -4.98 -5.36 7.61
C ILE A 47 -3.49 -5.00 7.71
N THR A 48 -2.84 -5.52 8.76
CA THR A 48 -1.43 -5.89 8.80
C THR A 48 -1.40 -7.21 9.57
N SER A 49 -2.03 -8.24 8.98
CA SER A 49 -1.80 -9.60 9.45
C SER A 49 -0.35 -9.92 9.12
N ILE A 50 0.50 -9.97 10.15
CA ILE A 50 1.79 -10.65 10.06
C ILE A 50 1.49 -12.04 9.48
N PRO A 51 2.08 -12.42 8.34
CA PRO A 51 1.85 -13.73 7.76
C PRO A 51 2.17 -14.82 8.77
N SER A 52 1.33 -15.85 8.82
CA SER A 52 1.49 -16.95 9.76
C SER A 52 2.79 -17.73 9.49
N SER A 53 3.24 -18.49 10.48
CA SER A 53 4.28 -19.51 10.29
C SER A 53 3.97 -20.33 9.02
N GLY A 54 4.98 -20.54 8.17
CA GLY A 54 4.82 -21.23 6.88
C GLY A 54 4.64 -20.32 5.66
N VAL A 55 4.52 -19.00 5.82
CA VAL A 55 4.44 -18.06 4.68
C VAL A 55 5.79 -17.41 4.42
N LEU A 56 6.21 -17.38 3.14
CA LEU A 56 7.37 -16.63 2.71
C LEU A 56 6.98 -15.20 2.35
N GLU A 57 7.62 -14.22 2.97
CA GLU A 57 7.36 -12.80 2.76
C GLU A 57 8.40 -12.20 1.83
N VAL A 58 7.97 -11.48 0.79
CA VAL A 58 8.86 -10.77 -0.13
C VAL A 58 8.44 -9.29 -0.17
N TYR A 59 9.32 -8.42 0.28
CA TYR A 59 9.04 -6.98 0.33
C TYR A 59 10.02 -6.18 -0.51
N HIS A 60 9.47 -5.34 -1.38
CA HIS A 60 10.22 -4.24 -1.97
C HIS A 60 10.03 -2.99 -1.11
N PHE A 61 11.01 -2.68 -0.28
CA PHE A 61 11.03 -1.44 0.47
C PHE A 61 11.56 -0.31 -0.41
N HIS A 62 10.92 0.86 -0.34
CA HIS A 62 11.31 2.03 -1.08
C HIS A 62 10.94 3.32 -0.34
N GLU A 63 11.49 4.43 -0.81
CA GLU A 63 11.10 5.76 -0.35
C GLU A 63 10.01 6.36 -1.25
N THR A 64 9.42 7.47 -0.84
CA THR A 64 8.44 8.22 -1.65
C THR A 64 9.08 8.75 -2.93
N LYS A 65 10.30 9.29 -2.81
CA LYS A 65 11.11 9.73 -3.95
C LYS A 65 12.12 8.65 -4.26
N GLN A 66 12.05 8.09 -5.46
CA GLN A 66 12.89 6.96 -5.84
C GLN A 66 13.88 7.37 -6.93
N CYS A 67 15.12 6.92 -6.77
CA CYS A 67 16.12 6.97 -7.82
C CYS A 67 15.73 6.04 -8.99
N TYR A 68 16.33 6.22 -10.17
CA TYR A 68 16.01 5.38 -11.34
C TYR A 68 16.25 3.89 -11.06
N SER A 69 17.42 3.51 -10.54
CA SER A 69 17.75 2.11 -10.22
C SER A 69 16.86 1.52 -9.13
N CYS A 70 16.44 2.33 -8.15
CA CYS A 70 15.50 1.96 -7.10
C CYS A 70 14.15 1.53 -7.71
N ARG A 71 13.66 2.30 -8.69
CA ARG A 71 12.43 1.97 -9.42
C ARG A 71 12.60 0.70 -10.26
N VAL A 72 13.71 0.57 -10.97
CA VAL A 72 14.02 -0.62 -11.79
C VAL A 72 14.05 -1.88 -10.93
N LEU A 73 14.65 -1.84 -9.74
CA LEU A 73 14.63 -2.95 -8.78
C LEU A 73 13.20 -3.39 -8.47
N GLY A 74 12.33 -2.45 -8.10
CA GLY A 74 10.93 -2.73 -7.78
C GLY A 74 10.12 -3.25 -8.97
N GLU A 75 10.33 -2.70 -10.16
CA GLU A 75 9.67 -3.12 -11.40
C GLU A 75 10.06 -4.55 -11.79
N LEU A 76 11.35 -4.88 -11.79
CA LEU A 76 11.84 -6.22 -12.08
C LEU A 76 11.39 -7.25 -11.04
N ALA A 77 11.40 -6.88 -9.74
CA ALA A 77 10.90 -7.74 -8.68
C ALA A 77 9.41 -8.04 -8.87
N LYS A 78 8.58 -7.00 -9.07
CA LYS A 78 7.14 -7.16 -9.30
C LYS A 78 6.86 -8.03 -10.52
N GLU A 79 7.60 -7.81 -11.61
CA GLU A 79 7.45 -8.64 -12.80
C GLU A 79 7.80 -10.11 -12.54
N THR A 80 8.91 -10.37 -11.86
CA THR A 80 9.33 -11.75 -11.51
C THR A 80 8.28 -12.44 -10.63
N MET A 81 7.76 -11.75 -9.62
CA MET A 81 6.71 -12.28 -8.75
C MET A 81 5.44 -12.64 -9.52
N ASN A 82 4.96 -11.73 -10.35
CA ASN A 82 3.73 -11.93 -11.13
C ASN A 82 3.87 -13.02 -12.20
N THR A 83 5.08 -13.21 -12.75
CA THR A 83 5.30 -14.20 -13.81
C THR A 83 5.61 -15.60 -13.28
N SER A 84 6.35 -15.69 -12.18
CA SER A 84 6.92 -16.96 -11.70
C SER A 84 6.25 -17.52 -10.45
N PHE A 85 5.49 -16.71 -9.71
CA PHE A 85 4.97 -17.07 -8.39
C PHE A 85 3.50 -16.71 -8.17
N MET A 86 2.75 -16.47 -9.26
CA MET A 86 1.33 -16.10 -9.17
C MET A 86 0.52 -17.17 -8.44
N GLN A 87 0.75 -18.45 -8.76
CA GLN A 87 0.06 -19.56 -8.11
C GLN A 87 0.37 -19.61 -6.60
N GLU A 88 1.63 -19.50 -6.20
CA GLU A 88 2.03 -19.52 -4.79
C GLU A 88 1.52 -18.31 -4.01
N MET A 89 1.36 -17.15 -4.67
CA MET A 89 0.71 -15.99 -4.09
C MET A 89 -0.80 -16.21 -3.91
N ASP A 90 -1.47 -16.81 -4.91
CA ASP A 90 -2.89 -17.14 -4.85
C ASP A 90 -3.19 -18.20 -3.77
N GLU A 91 -2.27 -19.16 -3.58
CA GLU A 91 -2.33 -20.18 -2.54
C GLU A 91 -1.93 -19.66 -1.15
N GLY A 92 -1.50 -18.41 -1.04
CA GLY A 92 -1.08 -17.78 0.22
C GLY A 92 0.26 -18.27 0.77
N LYS A 93 1.07 -18.98 -0.04
CA LYS A 93 2.41 -19.46 0.32
C LYS A 93 3.46 -18.35 0.24
N ILE A 94 3.25 -17.38 -0.66
CA ILE A 94 4.08 -16.19 -0.78
C ILE A 94 3.23 -14.95 -0.59
N PHE A 95 3.72 -14.01 0.24
CA PHE A 95 3.19 -12.66 0.32
C PHE A 95 4.16 -11.68 -0.34
N PHE A 96 3.74 -10.95 -1.38
CA PHE A 96 4.55 -9.91 -2.01
C PHE A 96 3.94 -8.52 -1.87
N ARG A 97 4.72 -7.54 -1.41
CA ARG A 97 4.26 -6.14 -1.34
C ARG A 97 5.39 -5.14 -1.56
N SER A 98 5.07 -4.03 -2.23
CA SER A 98 5.90 -2.82 -2.24
C SER A 98 5.52 -1.92 -1.08
N VAL A 99 6.50 -1.50 -0.27
CA VAL A 99 6.30 -0.77 0.99
C VAL A 99 7.09 0.53 0.97
N ASN A 100 6.38 1.64 1.16
CA ASN A 100 7.02 2.94 1.36
C ASN A 100 7.45 3.08 2.83
N ILE A 101 8.76 3.12 3.08
CA ILE A 101 9.33 3.13 4.44
C ILE A 101 9.09 4.45 5.20
N GLN A 102 8.66 5.51 4.50
CA GLN A 102 8.42 6.83 5.07
C GLN A 102 6.98 7.02 5.55
N LEU A 103 6.09 6.07 5.27
CA LEU A 103 4.69 6.14 5.66
C LEU A 103 4.49 5.53 7.06
N PRO A 104 3.83 6.24 8.00
CA PRO A 104 3.69 5.80 9.39
C PRO A 104 2.90 4.49 9.52
N GLU A 105 1.95 4.21 8.62
CA GLU A 105 1.22 2.94 8.57
C GLU A 105 2.11 1.72 8.30
N ASN A 106 3.33 1.93 7.79
CA ASN A 106 4.29 0.85 7.55
C ASN A 106 5.35 0.73 8.66
N ALA A 107 5.24 1.48 9.76
CA ALA A 107 6.25 1.50 10.81
C ALA A 107 6.53 0.12 11.41
N GLU A 108 5.50 -0.71 11.60
CA GLU A 108 5.64 -2.07 12.14
C GLU A 108 6.48 -2.96 11.22
N ILE A 109 6.16 -2.99 9.92
CA ILE A 109 6.88 -3.83 8.97
C ILE A 109 8.32 -3.33 8.74
N VAL A 110 8.52 -2.02 8.73
CA VAL A 110 9.86 -1.41 8.66
C VAL A 110 10.68 -1.75 9.90
N SER A 111 10.07 -1.75 11.09
CA SER A 111 10.76 -2.15 12.33
C SER A 111 11.09 -3.64 12.36
N ARG A 112 10.26 -4.49 11.72
CA ARG A 112 10.49 -5.94 11.70
C ARG A 112 11.61 -6.34 10.74
N PHE A 113 11.65 -5.73 9.55
CA PHE A 113 12.65 -6.04 8.52
C PHE A 113 13.92 -5.19 8.60
N VAL A 114 13.85 -4.00 9.21
CA VAL A 114 14.95 -3.04 9.33
C VAL A 114 15.65 -2.76 7.98
N PRO A 115 14.91 -2.34 6.94
CA PRO A 115 15.51 -2.03 5.64
C PRO A 115 16.47 -0.85 5.76
N THR A 116 17.65 -0.94 5.15
CA THR A 116 18.65 0.14 5.17
C THR A 116 18.22 1.34 4.31
N SER A 117 17.55 1.07 3.18
CA SER A 117 16.98 2.05 2.24
C SER A 117 16.05 1.32 1.26
N SER A 118 16.02 1.72 -0.02
CA SER A 118 15.41 0.87 -1.05
C SER A 118 16.07 -0.50 -1.05
N SER A 119 15.26 -1.55 -0.93
CA SER A 119 15.76 -2.92 -0.80
C SER A 119 14.70 -3.93 -1.22
N LEU A 120 15.15 -5.11 -1.66
CA LEU A 120 14.29 -6.27 -1.81
C LEU A 120 14.69 -7.26 -0.72
N MET A 121 13.76 -7.55 0.19
CA MET A 121 14.02 -8.41 1.33
C MET A 121 13.07 -9.60 1.32
N ILE A 122 13.59 -10.74 1.76
CA ILE A 122 12.83 -11.98 1.91
C ILE A 122 12.81 -12.32 3.40
N GLY A 123 11.63 -12.52 3.96
CA GLY A 123 11.42 -12.89 5.35
C GLY A 123 10.65 -14.20 5.49
N TYR A 124 10.93 -14.92 6.56
CA TYR A 124 10.22 -16.15 6.93
C TYR A 124 10.36 -16.39 8.42
N THR A 125 9.47 -17.22 8.96
CA THR A 125 9.53 -17.65 10.36
C THR A 125 9.74 -19.16 10.42
N ASP A 126 10.70 -19.60 11.21
CA ASP A 126 10.94 -21.00 11.55
C ASP A 126 10.95 -21.19 13.08
N GLU A 127 11.38 -22.36 13.56
CA GLU A 127 11.46 -22.68 15.00
C GLU A 127 12.40 -21.74 15.78
N ALA A 128 13.41 -21.16 15.14
CA ALA A 128 14.35 -20.21 15.75
C ALA A 128 13.80 -18.77 15.76
N GLY A 129 12.70 -18.51 15.06
CA GLY A 129 12.02 -17.23 15.02
C GLY A 129 12.02 -16.60 13.63
N PHE A 130 11.90 -15.29 13.59
CA PHE A 130 11.82 -14.53 12.35
C PHE A 130 13.21 -14.26 11.76
N HIS A 131 13.34 -14.50 10.46
CA HIS A 131 14.53 -14.21 9.66
C HIS A 131 14.17 -13.23 8.56
N ALA A 132 15.10 -12.33 8.24
CA ALA A 132 15.00 -11.42 7.10
C ALA A 132 16.33 -11.29 6.38
N GLU A 133 16.31 -11.43 5.07
CA GLU A 133 17.50 -11.44 4.21
C GLU A 133 17.36 -10.38 3.12
N ASN A 134 18.31 -9.45 3.07
CA ASN A 134 18.39 -8.45 1.99
C ASN A 134 19.05 -9.07 0.75
N GLN A 135 18.38 -8.97 -0.39
CA GLN A 135 18.79 -9.56 -1.66
C GLN A 135 19.76 -8.64 -2.41
N ILE A 136 20.90 -8.34 -1.78
CA ILE A 136 21.90 -7.37 -2.27
C ILE A 136 22.45 -7.78 -3.66
N GLN A 137 22.51 -9.07 -3.97
CA GLN A 137 23.05 -9.56 -5.25
C GLN A 137 22.24 -9.09 -6.47
N LEU A 138 20.95 -8.77 -6.29
CA LEU A 138 20.08 -8.33 -7.38
C LEU A 138 20.46 -6.95 -7.93
N TRP A 139 21.14 -6.12 -7.13
CA TRP A 139 21.64 -4.81 -7.60
C TRP A 139 22.61 -4.92 -8.76
N TYR A 140 23.40 -6.01 -8.83
CA TYR A 140 24.33 -6.26 -9.92
C TYR A 140 23.66 -6.77 -11.20
N LYS A 141 22.34 -7.05 -11.15
CA LYS A 141 21.58 -7.66 -12.25
C LYS A 141 20.50 -6.73 -12.82
N LEU A 142 20.42 -5.47 -12.38
CA LEU A 142 19.39 -4.53 -12.85
C LEU A 142 19.40 -4.28 -14.37
N GLY A 143 20.55 -4.46 -15.02
CA GLY A 143 20.68 -4.33 -16.48
C GLY A 143 20.34 -5.59 -17.27
N ASP A 144 20.11 -6.73 -16.59
CA ASP A 144 19.80 -8.01 -17.21
C ASP A 144 18.57 -8.61 -16.52
N LYS A 145 17.42 -8.35 -17.13
CA LYS A 145 16.12 -8.80 -16.64
C LYS A 145 16.02 -10.32 -16.51
N ILE A 146 16.65 -11.09 -17.40
CA ILE A 146 16.60 -12.56 -17.34
C ILE A 146 17.41 -13.02 -16.14
N ALA A 147 18.66 -12.57 -16.03
CA ALA A 147 19.53 -12.93 -14.91
C ALA A 147 18.95 -12.48 -13.56
N PHE A 148 18.28 -11.32 -13.52
CA PHE A 148 17.57 -10.85 -12.33
C PHE A 148 16.44 -11.80 -11.94
N GLY A 149 15.57 -12.15 -12.89
CA GLY A 149 14.42 -13.02 -12.65
C GLY A 149 14.83 -14.42 -12.23
N GLU A 150 15.87 -14.98 -12.85
CA GLU A 150 16.44 -16.28 -12.48
C GLU A 150 17.01 -16.28 -11.06
N GLU A 151 17.80 -15.26 -10.69
CA GLU A 151 18.38 -15.13 -9.36
C GLU A 151 17.29 -15.04 -8.29
N LEU A 152 16.36 -14.09 -8.44
CA LEU A 152 15.28 -13.88 -7.47
C LEU A 152 14.41 -15.13 -7.35
N SER A 153 14.06 -15.76 -8.47
CA SER A 153 13.27 -16.99 -8.46
C SER A 153 14.00 -18.15 -7.79
N GLY A 154 15.32 -18.27 -8.02
CA GLY A 154 16.15 -19.28 -7.38
C GLY A 154 16.17 -19.14 -5.87
N VAL A 155 16.36 -17.92 -5.36
CA VAL A 155 16.34 -17.64 -3.91
C VAL A 155 14.97 -17.95 -3.32
N ILE A 156 13.89 -17.49 -3.95
CA ILE A 156 12.52 -17.71 -3.47
C ILE A 156 12.20 -19.21 -3.40
N ARG A 157 12.48 -19.99 -4.46
CA ARG A 157 12.22 -21.44 -4.47
C ARG A 157 12.99 -22.18 -3.39
N LYS A 158 14.26 -21.79 -3.17
CA LYS A 158 15.10 -22.35 -2.09
C LYS A 158 14.50 -22.07 -0.71
N ARG A 159 13.95 -20.88 -0.48
CA ARG A 159 13.33 -20.53 0.81
C ARG A 159 11.97 -21.18 0.97
N LEU A 160 11.15 -21.22 -0.08
CA LEU A 160 9.88 -21.94 -0.06
C LEU A 160 10.02 -23.41 0.35
N SER A 161 11.04 -24.10 -0.16
CA SER A 161 11.31 -25.48 0.22
C SER A 161 11.80 -25.63 1.66
N THR A 162 12.35 -24.59 2.27
CA THR A 162 12.81 -24.61 3.67
C THR A 162 11.66 -24.36 4.63
N VAL A 163 10.75 -23.46 4.25
CA VAL A 163 9.59 -23.05 5.07
C VAL A 163 8.50 -24.15 5.13
N HIS A 164 8.43 -25.02 4.13
CA HIS A 164 7.45 -26.11 4.04
C HIS A 164 8.07 -27.53 4.15
N ALA A 165 9.34 -27.63 4.56
CA ALA A 165 9.99 -28.92 4.84
C ALA A 165 9.62 -29.42 6.23
#